data_AF-A0A146M8I8-F1
#
_entry.id   AF-A0A146M8I8-F1
#
_cell.length_a   1.000
_cell.length_b   1.000
_cell.length_c   1.000
_cell.angle_alpha   90.00
_cell.angle_beta   90.00
_cell.angle_gamma   90.00
#
_symmetry.space_group_name_H-M   'P 1'
#
loop_
_entity.id
_entity.type
_entity.pdbx_description
1 polymer ?
#
loop_
_entity_poly.entity_id
_entity_poly.type
_entity_poly.pdbx_seq_one_letter_code
_entity_poly.pdbx_strand_id
1 'polypeptide(L)'
;YFPTPVTVNGTVTDTVTCTACTTPCATCSDATTCTTCASGYFVKTNGSDATCAPCITNCETCSDGSTCITCLPGYFVKTTNSTTACTQCLPNCQSCRDATTCITCNKYYTYNSTTSSCTKNIPPYECKNVTGGCADCNQNNTACTICQDSYF
;
A
#
# COMPACT_ATOMS: atom_id res chain seq x y z
N TYR A 1 -14.54 -17.33 -7.39
CA TYR A 1 -14.41 -18.60 -8.13
C TYR A 1 -15.77 -19.24 -8.20
N PHE A 2 -16.22 -19.60 -9.41
CA PHE A 2 -17.52 -20.23 -9.62
C PHE A 2 -17.36 -21.68 -10.05
N PRO A 3 -17.92 -22.64 -9.31
CA PRO A 3 -17.97 -24.02 -9.75
C PRO A 3 -19.12 -24.19 -10.76
N THR A 4 -18.81 -24.35 -12.04
CA THR A 4 -19.83 -24.74 -13.03
C THR A 4 -19.73 -26.25 -13.30
N PRO A 5 -20.86 -26.99 -13.35
CA PRO A 5 -20.87 -28.38 -13.78
C PRO A 5 -20.36 -28.49 -15.21
N VAL A 6 -19.39 -29.38 -15.45
CA VAL A 6 -18.89 -29.64 -16.81
C VAL A 6 -19.74 -30.72 -17.46
N THR A 7 -20.14 -30.50 -18.71
CA THR A 7 -20.77 -31.53 -19.54
C THR A 7 -19.78 -31.95 -20.64
N VAL A 8 -19.35 -33.21 -20.61
CA VAL A 8 -18.56 -33.83 -21.69
C VAL A 8 -19.44 -34.89 -22.34
N ASN A 9 -19.70 -34.75 -23.64
CA ASN A 9 -20.54 -35.68 -24.43
C ASN A 9 -21.93 -35.97 -23.83
N GLY A 10 -22.58 -34.97 -23.21
CA GLY A 10 -23.94 -35.10 -22.67
C GLY A 10 -24.04 -35.74 -21.27
N THR A 11 -22.92 -36.18 -20.68
CA THR A 11 -22.83 -36.60 -19.27
C THR A 11 -22.30 -35.47 -18.39
N VAL A 12 -23.01 -35.17 -17.29
CA VAL A 12 -22.53 -34.25 -16.24
C VAL A 12 -21.41 -34.96 -15.49
N THR A 13 -20.18 -34.45 -15.59
CA THR A 13 -19.04 -34.97 -14.82
C THR A 13 -18.92 -34.17 -13.53
N ASP A 14 -18.57 -34.83 -12.42
CA ASP A 14 -18.33 -34.20 -11.10
C ASP A 14 -17.01 -33.37 -11.07
N THR A 15 -16.51 -33.04 -12.26
CA THR A 15 -15.36 -32.17 -12.45
C THR A 15 -15.86 -30.74 -12.43
N VAL A 16 -15.67 -30.09 -11.29
CA VAL A 16 -15.93 -28.67 -11.10
C VAL A 16 -14.82 -27.84 -11.74
N THR A 17 -15.15 -27.01 -12.72
CA THR A 17 -14.22 -25.99 -13.23
C THR A 17 -14.43 -24.67 -12.51
N CYS A 18 -13.35 -24.10 -11.98
CA CYS A 18 -13.37 -22.79 -11.33
C CYS A 18 -12.94 -21.71 -12.31
N THR A 19 -13.85 -20.80 -12.65
CA THR A 19 -13.50 -19.61 -13.44
C THR A 19 -13.04 -18.48 -12.51
N ALA A 20 -11.95 -17.81 -12.88
CA ALA A 20 -11.47 -16.62 -12.19
C ALA A 20 -12.41 -15.43 -12.44
N CYS A 21 -12.46 -14.50 -11.49
CA CYS A 21 -13.18 -13.24 -11.70
C CYS A 21 -12.48 -12.39 -12.77
N THR A 22 -13.25 -11.64 -13.55
CA THR A 22 -12.68 -10.66 -14.47
C THR A 22 -11.99 -9.55 -13.66
N THR A 23 -10.72 -9.29 -13.94
CA THR A 23 -10.00 -8.16 -13.33
C THR A 23 -10.69 -6.84 -13.68
N PRO A 24 -10.92 -5.92 -12.74
CA PRO A 24 -10.31 -5.80 -11.42
C PRO A 24 -11.18 -6.30 -10.23
N CYS A 25 -12.12 -7.23 -10.45
CA CYS A 25 -12.83 -7.86 -9.34
C CYS A 25 -11.85 -8.70 -8.49
N ALA A 26 -11.85 -8.50 -7.17
CA ALA A 26 -11.14 -9.39 -6.24
C ALA A 26 -12.00 -10.61 -5.89
N THR A 27 -13.29 -10.39 -5.69
CA THR A 27 -14.31 -11.43 -5.59
C THR A 27 -15.50 -11.05 -6.46
N CYS A 28 -16.26 -12.03 -6.90
CA CYS A 28 -17.34 -11.84 -7.86
C CYS A 28 -18.47 -12.83 -7.56
N SER A 29 -19.71 -12.53 -7.98
CA SER A 29 -20.92 -13.38 -7.95
C SER A 29 -21.17 -14.13 -9.26
N ASP A 30 -20.55 -13.67 -10.35
CA ASP A 30 -20.35 -14.38 -11.61
C ASP A 30 -19.05 -13.86 -12.25
N ALA A 31 -18.69 -14.30 -13.45
CA ALA A 31 -17.41 -13.88 -14.07
C ALA A 31 -17.25 -12.35 -14.20
N THR A 32 -18.34 -11.59 -14.28
CA THR A 32 -18.38 -10.15 -14.57
C THR A 32 -18.95 -9.29 -13.44
N THR A 33 -19.75 -9.85 -12.54
CA THR A 33 -20.38 -9.13 -11.43
C THR A 33 -19.51 -9.21 -10.18
N CYS A 34 -18.84 -8.12 -9.83
CA CYS A 34 -17.94 -8.05 -8.68
C CYS A 34 -18.71 -7.94 -7.35
N THR A 35 -18.31 -8.73 -6.34
CA THR A 35 -18.75 -8.55 -4.95
C THR A 35 -17.75 -7.71 -4.15
N THR A 36 -16.46 -7.81 -4.49
CA THR A 36 -15.41 -6.90 -3.99
C THR A 36 -14.41 -6.60 -5.09
N CYS A 37 -13.72 -5.47 -4.96
CA CYS A 37 -12.72 -5.02 -5.90
C CYS A 37 -11.31 -5.17 -5.35
N ALA A 38 -10.33 -5.28 -6.25
CA ALA A 38 -8.92 -5.19 -5.88
C ALA A 38 -8.60 -3.82 -5.24
N SER A 39 -7.51 -3.73 -4.47
CA SER A 39 -7.03 -2.46 -3.92
C SER A 39 -6.87 -1.40 -5.01
N GLY A 40 -7.24 -0.16 -4.70
CA GLY A 40 -7.31 0.95 -5.67
C GLY A 40 -8.60 1.01 -6.48
N TYR A 41 -9.58 0.14 -6.22
CA TYR A 41 -10.89 0.13 -6.86
C TYR A 41 -12.03 0.02 -5.84
N PHE A 42 -13.20 0.57 -6.19
CA PHE A 42 -14.43 0.44 -5.42
C PHE A 42 -15.52 -0.24 -6.27
N VAL A 43 -16.49 -0.85 -5.60
CA VAL A 43 -17.65 -1.45 -6.26
C VAL A 43 -18.59 -0.35 -6.71
N LYS A 44 -18.79 -0.24 -8.02
CA LYS A 44 -19.79 0.62 -8.66
C LYS A 44 -20.94 -0.25 -9.15
N THR A 45 -22.12 -0.02 -8.57
CA THR A 45 -23.35 -0.68 -8.97
C THR A 45 -24.08 0.11 -10.05
N ASN A 46 -24.55 -0.57 -11.10
CA ASN A 46 -25.43 -0.03 -12.12
C ASN A 46 -26.62 -0.98 -12.28
N GLY A 47 -27.67 -0.77 -11.49
CA GLY A 47 -28.80 -1.70 -11.44
C GLY A 47 -28.41 -3.04 -10.81
N SER A 48 -28.59 -4.14 -11.55
CA SER A 48 -28.23 -5.49 -11.12
C SER A 48 -26.73 -5.80 -11.30
N ASP A 49 -26.01 -4.99 -12.07
CA ASP A 49 -24.59 -5.21 -12.34
C ASP A 49 -23.74 -4.50 -11.30
N ALA A 50 -22.69 -5.17 -10.84
CA ALA A 50 -21.68 -4.61 -9.95
C ALA A 50 -20.31 -4.74 -10.61
N THR A 51 -19.64 -3.61 -10.83
CA THR A 51 -18.35 -3.55 -11.52
C THR A 51 -17.34 -2.81 -10.65
N CYS A 52 -16.06 -2.92 -10.96
CA CYS A 52 -15.02 -2.20 -10.25
C CYS A 52 -14.62 -0.93 -11.00
N ALA A 53 -14.72 0.22 -10.34
CA ALA A 53 -14.25 1.51 -10.84
C ALA A 53 -13.03 1.97 -10.03
N PRO A 54 -12.07 2.68 -10.65
CA PRO A 54 -10.86 3.10 -9.96
C PRO A 54 -11.15 4.16 -8.91
N CYS A 55 -10.41 4.11 -7.80
CA CYS A 55 -10.35 5.18 -6.82
C CYS A 55 -9.66 6.44 -7.38
N ILE A 56 -9.84 7.56 -6.69
CA ILE A 56 -9.05 8.78 -6.95
C ILE A 56 -7.54 8.50 -6.81
N THR A 57 -6.71 9.23 -7.56
CA THR A 57 -5.24 9.03 -7.60
C THR A 57 -4.60 8.98 -6.21
N ASN A 58 -3.64 8.06 -6.04
CA ASN A 58 -2.90 7.78 -4.80
C ASN A 58 -3.74 7.23 -3.64
N CYS A 59 -4.99 6.87 -3.90
CA CYS A 59 -5.87 6.24 -2.93
C CYS A 59 -5.76 4.70 -3.00
N GLU A 60 -5.58 4.06 -1.84
CA GLU A 60 -5.52 2.61 -1.71
C GLU A 60 -6.92 2.01 -1.54
N THR A 61 -7.78 2.65 -0.75
CA THR A 61 -9.20 2.26 -0.57
C THR A 61 -10.10 3.48 -0.59
N CYS A 62 -11.25 3.40 -1.27
CA CYS A 62 -12.19 4.50 -1.41
C CYS A 62 -13.64 4.00 -1.32
N SER A 63 -14.57 4.87 -0.92
CA SER A 63 -16.01 4.56 -0.96
C SER A 63 -16.63 4.84 -2.33
N ASP A 64 -16.03 5.76 -3.07
CA ASP A 64 -16.43 6.17 -4.42
C ASP A 64 -15.22 6.80 -5.15
N GLY A 65 -15.43 7.26 -6.39
CA GLY A 65 -14.36 7.83 -7.22
C GLY A 65 -13.78 9.17 -6.72
N SER A 66 -14.32 9.75 -5.65
CA SER A 66 -13.95 11.06 -5.10
C SER A 66 -13.68 11.08 -3.58
N THR A 67 -13.99 9.98 -2.88
CA THR A 67 -13.86 9.87 -1.42
C THR A 67 -12.87 8.78 -1.05
N CYS A 68 -11.61 9.17 -0.83
CA CYS A 68 -10.59 8.28 -0.34
C CYS A 68 -10.70 7.98 1.17
N ILE A 69 -10.54 6.71 1.55
CA ILE A 69 -10.56 6.22 2.93
C ILE A 69 -9.11 6.02 3.43
N THR A 70 -8.27 5.34 2.64
CA THR A 70 -6.83 5.18 2.94
C THR A 70 -5.99 5.52 1.72
N CYS A 71 -4.87 6.20 1.96
CA CYS A 71 -3.92 6.55 0.90
C CYS A 71 -2.79 5.53 0.81
N LEU A 72 -2.17 5.43 -0.37
CA LEU A 72 -0.95 4.67 -0.57
C LEU A 72 0.18 5.18 0.37
N PRO A 73 1.18 4.34 0.70
CA PRO A 73 2.34 4.76 1.47
C PRO A 73 2.99 6.04 0.90
N GLY A 74 3.42 6.94 1.78
CA GLY A 74 3.93 8.27 1.40
C GLY A 74 2.86 9.34 1.15
N TYR A 75 1.58 9.04 1.38
CA TYR A 75 0.46 9.99 1.29
C TYR A 75 -0.41 9.96 2.54
N PHE A 76 -1.08 11.07 2.83
CA PHE A 76 -2.09 11.18 3.89
C PHE A 76 -3.43 11.67 3.33
N VAL A 77 -4.52 11.30 4.00
CA VAL A 77 -5.86 11.73 3.63
C VAL A 77 -6.05 13.19 4.03
N LYS A 78 -6.42 14.03 3.05
CA LYS A 78 -6.77 15.44 3.25
C LYS A 78 -8.22 15.66 2.85
N THR A 79 -9.02 16.18 3.77
CA THR A 79 -10.41 16.52 3.53
C THR A 79 -10.54 17.98 3.09
N THR A 80 -11.21 18.22 1.96
CA THR A 80 -11.54 19.56 1.45
C THR A 80 -12.97 19.58 0.94
N ASN A 81 -13.80 20.49 1.45
CA ASN A 81 -15.20 20.65 1.00
C ASN A 81 -15.97 19.32 0.91
N SER A 82 -15.87 18.48 1.95
CA SER A 82 -16.51 17.16 2.04
C SER A 82 -15.99 16.08 1.07
N THR A 83 -14.92 16.35 0.31
CA THR A 83 -14.19 15.34 -0.47
C THR A 83 -12.89 14.98 0.24
N THR A 84 -12.41 13.74 0.06
CA THR A 84 -11.14 13.28 0.63
C THR A 84 -10.18 12.87 -0.48
N ALA A 85 -9.03 13.52 -0.52
CA ALA A 85 -7.98 13.26 -1.49
C ALA A 85 -6.66 12.91 -0.79
N CYS A 86 -5.76 12.23 -1.51
CA CYS A 86 -4.45 11.87 -1.01
C CYS A 86 -3.42 12.94 -1.32
N THR A 87 -2.86 13.56 -0.29
CA THR A 87 -1.78 14.54 -0.40
C THR A 87 -0.47 13.88 -0.02
N GLN A 88 0.59 14.18 -0.77
CA GLN A 88 1.91 13.60 -0.51
C GLN A 88 2.43 14.06 0.85
N CYS A 89 3.08 13.14 1.57
CA CYS A 89 3.83 13.45 2.77
C CYS A 89 5.05 14.33 2.47
N LEU A 90 5.58 14.96 3.51
CA LEU A 90 6.85 15.69 3.43
C LEU A 90 7.99 14.78 2.95
N PRO A 91 9.04 15.33 2.30
CA PRO A 91 10.14 14.53 1.75
C PRO A 91 10.80 13.61 2.77
N ASN A 92 11.13 12.38 2.34
CA ASN A 92 11.73 11.33 3.19
C ASN A 92 10.83 10.82 4.32
N CYS A 93 9.52 11.01 4.21
CA CYS A 93 8.53 10.47 5.13
C CYS A 93 7.76 9.29 4.50
N GLN A 94 7.78 8.13 5.17
CA GLN A 94 7.05 6.93 4.74
C GLN A 94 5.56 7.02 5.10
N SER A 95 5.24 7.58 6.27
CA SER A 95 3.86 7.82 6.71
C SER A 95 3.79 9.12 7.52
N CYS A 96 2.79 9.95 7.23
CA CYS A 96 2.61 11.25 7.88
C CYS A 96 1.17 11.42 8.35
N ARG A 97 1.00 12.26 9.38
CA ARG A 97 -0.33 12.67 9.85
C ARG A 97 -0.90 13.78 8.98
N ASP A 98 -0.03 14.69 8.56
CA ASP A 98 -0.36 15.88 7.79
C ASP A 98 0.88 16.32 7.00
N ALA A 99 0.78 17.45 6.29
CA ALA A 99 1.84 17.94 5.41
C ALA A 99 3.14 18.29 6.15
N THR A 100 3.14 18.45 7.48
CA THR A 100 4.31 18.86 8.26
C THR A 100 4.72 17.83 9.32
N THR A 101 3.84 16.90 9.67
CA THR A 101 4.08 15.92 10.74
C THR A 101 4.32 14.52 10.20
N CYS A 102 5.57 14.07 10.21
CA CYS A 102 5.90 12.69 9.87
C CYS A 102 5.71 11.75 11.08
N ILE A 103 5.08 10.60 10.85
CA ILE A 103 4.94 9.51 11.85
C ILE A 103 6.12 8.55 11.71
N THR A 104 6.47 8.17 10.49
CA THR A 104 7.59 7.28 10.19
C THR A 104 8.40 7.83 9.04
N CYS A 105 9.64 8.23 9.29
CA CYS A 105 10.57 8.62 8.24
C CYS A 105 11.09 7.38 7.50
N ASN A 106 11.57 7.58 6.27
CA ASN A 106 12.27 6.55 5.51
C ASN A 106 13.52 6.05 6.24
N LYS A 107 14.03 4.88 5.87
CA LYS A 107 15.28 4.32 6.44
C LYS A 107 16.40 5.38 6.41
N TYR A 108 17.09 5.52 7.54
CA TYR A 108 18.16 6.50 7.79
C TYR A 108 17.73 7.96 7.99
N TYR A 109 16.45 8.23 8.26
CA TYR A 109 15.94 9.56 8.57
C TYR A 109 15.24 9.58 9.93
N THR A 110 15.31 10.72 10.62
CA THR A 110 14.59 10.96 11.89
C THR A 110 13.74 12.22 11.76
N TYR A 111 12.53 12.20 12.31
CA TYR A 111 11.62 13.35 12.27
C TYR A 111 12.09 14.42 13.26
N ASN A 112 12.41 15.60 12.75
CA ASN A 112 12.72 16.79 13.52
C ASN A 112 11.47 17.68 13.58
N SER A 113 10.80 17.67 14.73
CA SER A 113 9.56 18.42 14.95
C SER A 113 9.74 19.94 14.94
N THR A 114 10.94 20.45 15.22
CA THR A 114 11.25 21.89 15.16
C THR A 114 11.30 22.40 13.73
N THR A 115 11.81 21.59 12.80
CA THR A 115 11.93 21.94 11.37
C THR A 115 10.83 21.32 10.52
N SER A 116 9.92 20.54 11.11
CA SER A 116 8.87 19.77 10.41
C SER A 116 9.45 18.95 9.25
N SER A 117 10.59 18.29 9.47
CA SER A 117 11.30 17.59 8.41
C SER A 117 11.90 16.26 8.86
N CYS A 118 11.91 15.28 7.96
CA CYS A 118 12.74 14.09 8.12
C CYS A 118 14.17 14.47 7.72
N THR A 119 15.04 14.63 8.71
CA THR A 119 16.45 14.91 8.48
C THR A 119 17.20 13.60 8.35
N LYS A 120 18.03 13.48 7.32
CA LYS A 120 18.93 12.33 7.18
C LYS A 120 19.73 12.25 8.48
N ASN A 121 19.84 11.06 9.04
CA ASN A 121 20.79 10.80 10.11
C ASN A 121 22.17 10.99 9.48
N ILE A 122 22.69 12.21 9.53
CA ILE A 122 24.06 12.50 9.15
C ILE A 122 24.88 11.70 10.15
N PRO A 123 25.61 10.66 9.71
CA PRO A 123 26.52 9.98 10.61
C PRO A 123 27.53 11.03 11.09
N PRO A 124 27.85 11.14 12.38
CA PRO A 124 29.26 11.10 12.68
C PRO A 124 29.68 9.65 12.36
N TYR A 125 30.31 9.46 11.20
CA TYR A 125 31.15 8.30 10.85
C TYR A 125 30.88 6.98 11.58
N GLU A 126 30.31 6.02 10.86
CA GLU A 126 30.17 4.62 11.27
C GLU A 126 29.32 4.41 12.54
N CYS A 127 28.68 3.24 12.65
CA CYS A 127 27.90 2.90 13.84
C CYS A 127 28.69 3.25 15.12
N LYS A 128 28.10 4.02 16.04
CA LYS A 128 28.68 4.80 17.17
C LYS A 128 29.73 4.11 18.08
N ASN A 129 30.09 2.85 17.85
CA ASN A 129 31.10 2.12 18.60
C ASN A 129 31.69 0.92 17.83
N VAL A 130 32.16 1.11 16.60
CA VAL A 130 32.91 0.07 15.89
C VAL A 130 34.09 0.72 15.21
N THR A 131 35.30 0.37 15.63
CA THR A 131 36.48 0.37 14.76
C THR A 131 36.04 -0.20 13.41
N GLY A 132 36.11 0.60 12.34
CA GLY A 132 35.33 0.41 11.10
C GLY A 132 35.26 -1.00 10.52
N GLY A 133 34.22 -1.24 9.72
CA GLY A 133 33.86 -2.58 9.23
C GLY A 133 32.36 -2.86 9.16
N CYS A 134 31.49 -1.86 9.37
CA CYS A 134 30.05 -2.03 9.32
C CYS A 134 29.47 -1.73 7.92
N ALA A 135 28.73 -2.67 7.35
CA ALA A 135 28.04 -2.54 6.06
C ALA A 135 26.62 -1.98 6.18
N ASP A 136 25.88 -2.33 7.24
CA ASP A 136 24.55 -1.77 7.49
C ASP A 136 24.30 -1.60 9.00
N CYS A 137 23.59 -0.52 9.35
CA CYS A 137 23.27 -0.14 10.71
C CYS A 137 21.75 -0.31 10.96
N ASN A 138 21.37 -0.52 12.22
CA ASN A 138 19.97 -0.51 12.63
C ASN A 138 19.31 0.86 12.37
N GLN A 139 17.97 0.93 12.40
CA GLN A 139 17.22 2.17 12.06
C GLN A 139 17.66 3.41 12.85
N ASN A 140 18.08 3.23 14.10
CA ASN A 140 18.49 4.31 15.01
C ASN A 140 19.99 4.63 14.92
N ASN A 141 20.74 3.98 14.02
CA ASN A 141 22.18 4.13 13.85
C ASN A 141 23.01 3.90 15.13
N THR A 142 22.54 3.00 16.00
CA THR A 142 23.18 2.68 17.29
C THR A 142 23.93 1.36 17.30
N ALA A 143 23.63 0.45 16.36
CA ALA A 143 24.25 -0.87 16.30
C ALA A 143 24.43 -1.34 14.84
N CYS A 144 25.55 -2.00 14.58
CA CYS A 144 25.81 -2.63 13.30
C CYS A 144 24.96 -3.90 13.15
N THR A 145 24.25 -4.03 12.04
CA THR A 145 23.40 -5.21 11.73
C THR A 145 24.01 -6.09 10.65
N ILE A 146 24.90 -5.54 9.82
CA ILE A 146 25.62 -6.26 8.78
C ILE A 146 27.07 -5.79 8.78
N CYS A 147 28.03 -6.70 8.92
CA CYS A 147 29.46 -6.40 8.80
C CYS A 147 29.91 -6.45 7.33
N GLN A 148 30.95 -5.69 6.97
CA GLN A 148 31.62 -5.85 5.67
C GLN A 148 32.37 -7.18 5.62
N ASP A 149 32.62 -7.69 4.41
CA ASP A 149 33.41 -8.90 4.22
C ASP A 149 34.77 -8.75 4.92
N SER A 150 35.17 -9.77 5.70
CA SER A 150 36.37 -9.79 6.56
C SER A 150 36.24 -9.14 7.96
N TYR A 151 35.05 -8.69 8.36
CA TYR A 151 34.76 -8.18 9.72
C TYR A 151 33.71 -9.08 10.43
N PHE A 152 33.82 -9.23 11.76
CA PHE A 152 32.90 -10.04 12.59
C PHE A 152 32.27 -9.22 13.72
#